data_AF-A0A397CB11-F1
#
_entry.id   AF-A0A397CB11-F1
#
_cell.length_a   1.000
_cell.length_b   1.000
_cell.length_c   1.000
_cell.angle_alpha   90.00
_cell.angle_beta   90.00
_cell.angle_gamma   90.00
#
_symmetry.space_group_name_H-M   'P 1'
#
loop_
_entity.id
_entity.type
_entity.pdbx_description
1 polymer ?
#
loop_
_entity_poly.entity_id
_entity_poly.type
_entity_poly.pdbx_seq_one_letter_code
_entity_poly.pdbx_strand_id
1 'polypeptide(L)'
;MSLKMAPGRRDLTNDEREAILRETLLKSNGSYASRLPKGFGPYLASKYQCNVSCIRKILARAKDQGVATGNMQVSVANKKKGKVGRKHAFTAAEVKAKLLQVPLANRTTLRSISAHTVDTAAMDRACASELEMAALLNELSFELECIALNSESSDDVMSVLNDIGIEPISIDE
;
A
#
# COMPACT_ATOMS: atom_id res chain seq x y z
N MET A 1 -28.28 -2.04 22.10
CA MET A 1 -27.28 -3.05 21.70
C MET A 1 -25.91 -2.39 21.65
N SER A 2 -25.01 -2.67 22.60
CA SER A 2 -23.64 -2.15 22.56
C SER A 2 -22.82 -2.94 21.54
N LEU A 3 -22.40 -2.28 20.47
CA LEU A 3 -21.42 -2.81 19.53
C LEU A 3 -20.10 -3.05 20.29
N LYS A 4 -19.77 -4.32 20.54
CA LYS A 4 -18.42 -4.70 20.99
C LYS A 4 -17.46 -4.38 19.84
N MET A 5 -16.79 -3.23 19.92
CA MET A 5 -15.70 -2.88 19.00
C MET A 5 -14.54 -3.87 19.21
N ALA A 6 -14.01 -4.39 18.12
CA ALA A 6 -12.87 -5.32 18.14
C ALA A 6 -11.68 -4.70 18.91
N PRO A 7 -10.97 -5.48 19.74
CA PRO A 7 -9.86 -4.98 20.53
C PRO A 7 -8.79 -4.35 19.61
N GLY A 8 -8.41 -3.10 19.89
CA GLY A 8 -7.34 -2.40 19.18
C GLY A 8 -7.74 -1.37 18.13
N ARG A 9 -9.04 -1.17 17.85
CA ARG A 9 -9.52 -0.09 16.95
C ARG A 9 -10.09 1.15 17.66
N ARG A 10 -10.08 1.17 18.99
CA ARG A 10 -10.62 2.29 19.76
C ARG A 10 -9.67 3.48 19.75
N ASP A 11 -10.17 4.65 19.35
CA ASP A 11 -9.45 5.91 19.54
C ASP A 11 -9.52 6.30 21.03
N LEU A 12 -8.36 6.52 21.64
CA LEU A 12 -8.25 6.99 23.03
C LEU A 12 -8.63 8.48 23.12
N THR A 13 -9.35 8.83 24.18
CA THR A 13 -9.64 10.24 24.51
C THR A 13 -8.35 10.97 24.91
N ASN A 14 -8.36 12.30 24.92
CA ASN A 14 -7.19 13.06 25.36
C ASN A 14 -6.86 12.77 26.84
N ASP A 15 -7.88 12.67 27.69
CA ASP A 15 -7.70 12.35 29.11
C ASP A 15 -7.07 10.98 29.32
N GLU A 16 -7.46 9.97 28.54
CA GLU A 16 -6.86 8.65 28.58
C GLU A 16 -5.39 8.65 28.13
N ARG A 17 -5.08 9.42 27.09
CA ARG A 17 -3.70 9.58 26.61
C ARG A 17 -2.82 10.25 27.66
N GLU A 18 -3.35 11.25 28.36
CA GLU A 18 -2.65 11.89 29.47
C GLU A 18 -2.50 10.95 30.68
N ALA A 19 -3.53 10.17 31.01
CA ALA A 19 -3.47 9.18 32.09
C ALA A 19 -2.37 8.14 31.86
N ILE A 20 -2.20 7.66 30.62
CA ILE A 20 -1.10 6.76 30.22
C ILE A 20 0.26 7.40 30.53
N LEU A 21 0.44 8.68 30.18
CA LEU A 21 1.70 9.39 30.45
C LEU A 21 1.93 9.52 31.97
N ARG A 22 0.91 9.93 32.73
CA ARG A 22 0.98 10.05 34.20
C ARG A 22 1.35 8.73 34.87
N GLU A 23 0.70 7.63 34.50
CA GLU A 23 1.03 6.29 35.04
C GLU A 23 2.45 5.85 34.70
N THR A 24 2.93 6.20 33.50
CA THR A 24 4.30 5.89 33.10
C THR A 24 5.31 6.67 33.93
N LEU A 25 5.04 7.95 34.20
CA LEU A 25 5.90 8.79 35.03
C LEU A 25 5.88 8.33 36.50
N LEU A 26 4.71 7.98 37.04
CA LEU A 26 4.58 7.45 38.41
C LEU A 26 5.31 6.12 38.59
N LYS A 27 5.46 5.33 37.53
CA LYS A 27 6.19 4.06 37.59
C LYS A 27 7.71 4.24 37.54
N SER A 28 8.20 5.41 37.11
CA SER A 28 9.63 5.72 37.03
C SER A 28 10.18 6.27 38.35
N ASN A 29 11.40 5.87 38.71
CA ASN A 29 12.07 6.29 39.96
C ASN A 29 12.66 7.72 39.86
N GLY A 30 11.82 8.72 39.56
CA GLY A 30 12.22 10.13 39.58
C GLY A 30 12.90 10.67 38.31
N SER A 31 13.11 9.85 37.28
CA SER A 31 13.60 10.26 35.97
C SER A 31 12.87 9.50 34.86
N TYR A 32 12.64 10.14 33.71
CA TYR A 32 11.98 9.49 32.58
C TYR A 32 12.78 8.28 32.13
N ALA A 33 12.21 7.09 32.30
CA ALA A 33 12.90 5.85 31.99
C ALA A 33 13.26 5.81 30.50
N SER A 34 14.53 5.52 30.19
CA SER A 34 15.01 5.34 28.81
C SER A 34 14.25 4.22 28.08
N ARG A 35 13.78 3.23 28.85
CA ARG A 35 12.95 2.12 28.40
C ARG A 35 11.85 1.82 29.40
N LEU A 36 10.67 1.49 28.88
CA LEU A 36 9.54 1.06 29.69
C LEU A 36 9.87 -0.29 30.38
N PRO A 37 9.49 -0.49 31.66
CA PRO A 37 9.68 -1.77 32.34
C PRO A 37 9.06 -2.94 31.57
N LYS A 38 9.68 -4.12 31.66
CA LYS A 38 9.22 -5.33 30.97
C LYS A 38 7.77 -5.64 31.38
N GLY A 39 6.91 -5.87 30.39
CA GLY A 39 5.49 -6.16 30.62
C GLY A 39 4.60 -4.94 30.91
N PHE A 40 5.17 -3.76 31.21
CA PHE A 40 4.37 -2.58 31.53
C PHE A 40 3.63 -2.00 30.32
N GLY A 41 4.22 -2.08 29.12
CA GLY A 41 3.56 -1.68 27.87
C GLY A 41 2.33 -2.54 27.55
N PRO A 42 2.45 -3.88 27.55
CA PRO A 42 1.30 -4.78 27.48
C PRO A 42 0.24 -4.54 28.57
N TYR A 43 0.66 -4.28 29.81
CA TYR A 43 -0.25 -3.94 30.90
C TYR A 43 -1.10 -2.69 30.58
N LEU A 44 -0.46 -1.58 30.16
CA LEU A 44 -1.15 -0.36 29.76
C LEU A 44 -2.08 -0.61 28.56
N ALA A 45 -1.61 -1.37 27.56
CA ALA A 45 -2.39 -1.71 26.39
C ALA A 45 -3.69 -2.44 26.76
N SER A 46 -3.62 -3.43 27.64
CA SER A 46 -4.78 -4.15 28.16
C SER A 46 -5.70 -3.24 28.97
N LYS A 47 -5.14 -2.43 29.87
CA LYS A 47 -5.90 -1.52 30.75
C LYS A 47 -6.71 -0.48 29.97
N TYR A 48 -6.10 0.14 28.96
CA TYR A 48 -6.73 1.15 28.12
C TYR A 48 -7.39 0.57 26.86
N GLN A 49 -7.46 -0.77 26.73
CA GLN A 49 -8.06 -1.48 25.60
C GLN A 49 -7.55 -1.00 24.23
N CYS A 50 -6.25 -0.77 24.12
CA CYS A 50 -5.59 -0.26 22.93
C CYS A 50 -4.41 -1.15 22.52
N ASN A 51 -3.84 -0.91 21.34
CA ASN A 51 -2.66 -1.64 20.89
C ASN A 51 -1.40 -1.12 21.61
N VAL A 52 -0.42 -1.98 21.91
CA VAL A 52 0.88 -1.60 22.48
C VAL A 52 1.58 -0.53 21.64
N SER A 53 1.39 -0.54 20.32
CA SER A 53 1.91 0.49 19.42
C SER A 53 1.31 1.88 19.67
N CYS A 54 0.06 1.95 20.15
CA CYS A 54 -0.57 3.20 20.56
C CYS A 54 0.13 3.78 21.80
N ILE A 55 0.38 2.94 22.81
CA ILE A 55 1.16 3.31 24.01
C ILE A 55 2.53 3.86 23.59
N ARG A 56 3.26 3.15 22.72
CA ARG A 56 4.58 3.61 22.22
C ARG A 56 4.51 4.97 21.53
N LYS A 57 3.50 5.20 20.69
CA LYS A 57 3.31 6.49 19.98
C LYS A 57 3.02 7.65 20.94
N ILE A 58 2.22 7.41 21.99
CA ILE A 58 1.93 8.41 23.03
C ILE A 58 3.22 8.80 23.76
N LEU A 59 4.00 7.82 24.20
CA LEU A 59 5.24 8.06 24.94
C LEU A 59 6.35 8.65 24.07
N ALA A 60 6.45 8.24 22.80
CA ALA A 60 7.38 8.86 21.84
C ALA A 60 7.07 10.35 21.67
N ARG A 61 5.78 10.70 21.51
CA ARG A 61 5.36 12.10 21.40
C ARG A 61 5.71 12.94 22.63
N ALA A 62 5.63 12.38 23.84
CA ALA A 62 6.04 13.06 25.06
C ALA A 62 7.57 13.24 25.10
N LYS A 63 8.31 12.21 24.68
CA LYS A 63 9.78 12.24 24.58
C LYS A 63 10.26 13.30 23.61
N ASP A 64 9.65 13.40 22.42
CA ASP A 64 9.97 14.40 21.40
C ASP A 64 9.73 15.84 21.89
N GLN A 65 8.82 16.02 22.85
CA GLN A 65 8.55 17.31 23.48
C GLN A 65 9.46 17.58 24.69
N GLY A 66 10.41 16.71 25.00
CA GLY A 66 11.39 16.95 26.06
C GLY A 66 10.98 16.52 27.46
N VAL A 67 9.96 15.65 27.61
CA VAL A 67 9.60 15.13 28.95
C VAL A 67 10.78 14.41 29.63
N ALA A 68 11.69 13.85 28.83
CA ALA A 68 12.89 13.18 29.31
C ALA A 68 14.02 14.14 29.74
N THR A 69 13.97 15.39 29.28
CA THR A 69 14.97 16.43 29.57
C THR A 69 14.46 17.46 30.58
N GLY A 70 13.35 17.17 31.26
CA GLY A 70 12.77 18.05 32.28
C GLY A 70 11.70 19.02 31.79
N ASN A 71 11.25 18.95 30.53
CA ASN A 71 10.10 19.75 30.11
C ASN A 71 8.80 19.19 30.72
N MET A 72 8.20 19.96 31.62
CA MET A 72 6.94 19.60 32.29
C MET A 72 5.69 20.00 31.49
N GLN A 73 5.84 20.82 30.45
CA GLN A 73 4.75 21.22 29.57
C GLN A 73 4.76 20.37 28.29
N VAL A 74 4.20 19.18 28.37
CA VAL A 74 4.05 18.27 27.22
C VAL A 74 2.59 17.93 26.96
N SER A 75 2.20 17.92 25.68
CA SER A 75 0.88 17.52 25.23
C SER A 75 0.95 16.18 24.51
N VAL A 76 0.16 15.20 24.95
CA VAL A 76 0.01 13.89 24.28
C VAL A 76 -1.34 13.71 23.60
N ALA A 77 -2.15 14.77 23.56
CA ALA A 77 -3.46 14.82 22.90
C ALA A 77 -3.45 14.25 21.46
N ASN A 78 -4.59 13.77 20.99
CA ASN A 78 -4.69 13.38 19.59
C ASN A 78 -4.63 14.64 18.69
N LYS A 79 -3.76 14.62 17.67
CA LYS A 79 -3.71 15.70 16.66
C LYS A 79 -4.84 15.61 15.63
N LYS A 80 -5.69 14.58 15.71
CA LYS A 80 -6.90 14.48 14.88
C LYS A 80 -7.82 15.67 15.18
N LYS A 81 -7.73 16.72 14.37
CA LYS A 81 -8.61 17.90 14.39
C LYS A 81 -9.28 18.03 13.03
N GLY A 82 -10.62 18.08 12.98
CA GLY A 82 -11.37 18.29 11.74
C GLY A 82 -11.51 17.04 10.84
N LYS A 83 -11.65 17.25 9.52
CA LYS A 83 -11.85 16.21 8.49
C LYS A 83 -10.60 15.33 8.32
N VAL A 84 -10.33 14.48 9.29
CA VAL A 84 -9.27 13.47 9.25
C VAL A 84 -9.73 12.25 8.46
N GLY A 85 -9.69 12.40 7.14
CA GLY A 85 -9.94 11.36 6.15
C GLY A 85 -9.25 11.73 4.84
N ARG A 86 -9.22 10.80 3.88
CA ARG A 86 -8.74 11.13 2.53
C ARG A 86 -9.63 12.25 1.97
N LYS A 87 -9.03 13.37 1.56
CA LYS A 87 -9.78 14.44 0.88
C LYS A 87 -10.39 13.87 -0.39
N HIS A 88 -11.67 14.16 -0.65
CA HIS A 88 -12.28 13.78 -1.92
C HIS A 88 -11.51 14.48 -3.06
N ALA A 89 -11.10 13.71 -4.06
CA ALA A 89 -10.33 14.23 -5.20
C ALA A 89 -11.15 15.22 -6.05
N PHE A 90 -12.48 15.11 -6.00
CA PHE A 90 -13.41 15.96 -6.76
C PHE A 90 -14.33 16.74 -5.82
N THR A 91 -14.57 18.00 -6.16
CA THR A 91 -15.52 18.86 -5.44
C THR A 91 -16.96 18.54 -5.85
N ALA A 92 -17.94 18.89 -5.01
CA ALA A 92 -19.35 18.67 -5.33
C ALA A 92 -19.79 19.43 -6.59
N ALA A 93 -19.19 20.59 -6.86
CA ALA A 93 -19.46 21.39 -8.05
C ALA A 93 -18.96 20.69 -9.32
N GLU A 94 -17.74 20.13 -9.29
CA GLU A 94 -17.18 19.35 -10.40
C GLU A 94 -18.01 18.11 -10.72
N VAL A 95 -18.40 17.36 -9.68
CA VAL A 95 -19.27 16.18 -9.83
C VAL A 95 -20.62 16.58 -10.43
N LYS A 96 -21.23 17.67 -9.94
CA LYS A 96 -22.50 18.19 -10.47
C LYS A 96 -22.37 18.61 -11.93
N ALA A 97 -21.31 19.33 -12.29
CA ALA A 97 -21.05 19.74 -13.68
C ALA A 97 -20.93 18.53 -14.61
N LYS A 98 -20.23 17.48 -14.19
CA LYS A 98 -20.11 16.21 -14.94
C LYS A 98 -21.44 15.48 -15.09
N LEU A 99 -22.25 15.40 -14.02
CA LEU A 99 -23.59 14.79 -14.10
C LEU A 99 -24.54 15.56 -15.03
N LEU A 100 -24.39 16.89 -15.12
CA LEU A 100 -25.17 17.72 -16.03
C LEU A 100 -24.82 17.51 -17.51
N GLN A 101 -23.68 16.89 -17.84
CA GLN A 101 -23.33 16.53 -19.23
C GLN A 101 -24.14 15.33 -19.74
N VAL A 102 -24.63 14.47 -18.83
CA VAL A 102 -25.50 13.34 -19.19
C VAL A 102 -26.90 13.88 -19.52
N PRO A 103 -27.57 13.48 -20.61
CA PRO A 103 -28.94 13.90 -20.92
C PRO A 103 -29.92 13.59 -19.76
N LEU A 104 -30.91 14.46 -19.53
CA LEU A 104 -31.82 14.36 -18.38
C LEU A 104 -32.53 13.00 -18.30
N ALA A 105 -32.96 12.45 -19.44
CA ALA A 105 -33.61 11.14 -19.54
C ALA A 105 -32.76 10.00 -18.97
N ASN A 106 -31.43 10.17 -18.94
CA ASN A 106 -30.47 9.14 -18.58
C ASN A 106 -29.88 9.34 -17.16
N ARG A 107 -30.35 10.34 -16.40
CA ARG A 107 -29.95 10.60 -14.99
C ARG A 107 -30.81 9.90 -13.95
N THR A 108 -31.55 8.86 -14.34
CA THR A 108 -32.57 8.22 -13.50
C THR A 108 -31.98 7.23 -12.50
N THR A 109 -30.88 6.56 -12.83
CA THR A 109 -30.22 5.57 -11.97
C THR A 109 -28.71 5.71 -12.02
N LEU A 110 -28.00 5.24 -10.99
CA LEU A 110 -26.54 5.20 -11.01
C LEU A 110 -26.00 4.35 -12.16
N ARG A 111 -26.71 3.26 -12.54
CA ARG A 111 -26.35 2.39 -13.66
C ARG A 111 -26.46 3.11 -15.01
N SER A 112 -27.52 3.89 -15.22
CA SER A 112 -27.67 4.66 -16.47
C SER A 112 -26.63 5.76 -16.56
N ILE A 113 -26.34 6.45 -15.45
CA ILE A 113 -25.29 7.47 -15.40
C ILE A 113 -23.92 6.84 -15.72
N SER A 114 -23.57 5.72 -15.09
CA SER A 114 -22.27 5.07 -15.30
C SER A 114 -22.04 4.67 -16.76
N ALA A 115 -23.09 4.18 -17.43
CA ALA A 115 -23.02 3.78 -18.84
C ALA A 115 -22.72 4.96 -19.79
N HIS A 116 -23.04 6.20 -19.39
CA HIS A 116 -22.80 7.40 -20.19
C HIS A 116 -21.59 8.23 -19.75
N THR A 117 -21.03 7.94 -18.57
CA THR A 117 -19.86 8.65 -18.04
C THR A 117 -18.54 7.91 -18.28
N VAL A 118 -18.59 6.63 -18.64
CA VAL A 118 -17.42 5.84 -19.04
C VAL A 118 -17.38 5.82 -20.56
N ASP A 119 -16.24 6.20 -21.16
CA ASP A 119 -16.01 6.00 -22.59
C ASP A 119 -15.76 4.52 -22.85
N THR A 120 -16.85 3.76 -22.97
CA THR A 120 -16.80 2.32 -23.21
C THR A 120 -16.06 2.01 -24.50
N ALA A 121 -16.15 2.88 -25.51
CA ALA A 121 -15.44 2.69 -26.78
C ALA A 121 -13.92 2.85 -26.64
N ALA A 122 -13.43 3.76 -25.77
CA ALA A 122 -12.01 3.83 -25.45
C ALA A 122 -11.53 2.57 -24.69
N MET A 123 -12.34 2.07 -23.75
CA MET A 123 -12.04 0.86 -22.99
C MET A 123 -12.05 -0.39 -23.86
N ASP A 124 -13.02 -0.51 -24.78
CA ASP A 124 -13.14 -1.61 -25.72
C ASP A 124 -11.96 -1.63 -26.70
N ARG A 125 -11.51 -0.46 -27.17
CA ARG A 125 -10.29 -0.34 -27.99
C ARG A 125 -9.03 -0.74 -27.23
N ALA A 126 -8.90 -0.33 -25.97
CA ALA A 126 -7.78 -0.73 -25.12
C ALA A 126 -7.77 -2.26 -24.92
N CYS A 127 -8.91 -2.85 -24.58
CA CYS A 127 -9.09 -4.28 -24.42
C CYS A 127 -8.76 -5.05 -25.72
N ALA A 128 -9.22 -4.56 -26.87
CA ALA A 128 -8.89 -5.14 -28.17
C ALA A 128 -7.39 -5.11 -28.47
N SER A 129 -6.72 -3.98 -28.18
CA SER A 129 -5.27 -3.86 -28.37
C SER A 129 -4.47 -4.77 -27.44
N GLU A 130 -4.90 -4.94 -26.18
CA GLU A 130 -4.27 -5.87 -25.24
C GLU A 130 -4.41 -7.33 -25.71
N LEU A 131 -5.57 -7.69 -26.26
CA LEU A 131 -5.85 -9.03 -26.77
C LEU A 131 -5.03 -9.34 -28.04
N GLU A 132 -4.86 -8.35 -28.92
CA GLU A 132 -4.00 -8.46 -30.11
C GLU A 132 -2.53 -8.63 -29.72
N MET A 133 -2.02 -7.84 -28.78
CA MET A 133 -0.66 -8.00 -28.24
C MET A 133 -0.45 -9.37 -27.60
N ALA A 134 -1.45 -9.90 -26.88
CA ALA A 134 -1.37 -11.22 -26.28
C ALA A 134 -1.30 -12.34 -27.34
N ALA A 135 -2.03 -12.19 -28.46
CA ALA A 135 -1.96 -13.12 -29.58
C ALA A 135 -0.57 -13.15 -30.21
N LEU A 136 0.02 -11.97 -30.47
CA LEU A 136 1.39 -11.84 -30.99
C LEU A 136 2.44 -12.42 -30.05
N LEU A 137 2.30 -12.21 -28.73
CA LEU A 137 3.20 -12.81 -27.74
C LEU A 137 3.14 -14.34 -27.74
N ASN A 138 1.94 -14.90 -27.91
CA ASN A 138 1.76 -16.35 -27.99
C ASN A 138 2.36 -16.94 -29.27
N GLU A 139 2.20 -16.25 -30.40
CA GLU A 139 2.83 -16.64 -31.68
C GLU A 139 4.36 -16.63 -31.58
N LEU A 140 4.94 -15.55 -31.05
CA LEU A 140 6.39 -15.46 -30.83
C LEU A 140 6.89 -16.53 -29.85
N SER A 141 6.11 -16.86 -28.82
CA SER A 141 6.45 -17.94 -27.89
C SER A 141 6.55 -19.29 -28.60
N PHE A 142 5.63 -19.56 -29.53
CA PHE A 142 5.64 -20.79 -30.32
C PHE A 142 6.85 -20.86 -31.25
N GLU A 143 7.19 -19.76 -31.94
CA GLU A 143 8.39 -19.70 -32.79
C GLU A 143 9.67 -19.96 -32.00
N LEU A 144 9.81 -19.35 -30.82
CA LEU A 144 10.97 -19.57 -29.95
C LEU A 144 11.04 -21.01 -29.45
N GLU A 145 9.91 -21.64 -29.15
CA GLU A 145 9.85 -23.06 -28.78
C GLU A 145 10.26 -23.96 -29.95
N CYS A 146 9.80 -23.67 -31.17
CA CYS A 146 10.25 -24.38 -32.38
C CYS A 146 11.76 -24.23 -32.60
N ILE A 147 12.33 -23.04 -32.41
CA ILE A 147 13.79 -22.83 -32.54
C ILE A 147 14.55 -23.60 -31.44
N ALA A 148 14.05 -23.59 -30.20
CA ALA A 148 14.67 -24.29 -29.09
C ALA A 148 14.59 -25.82 -29.21
N LEU A 149 13.53 -26.35 -29.83
CA LEU A 149 13.32 -27.78 -30.03
C LEU A 149 13.91 -28.31 -31.35
N ASN A 150 14.08 -27.46 -32.38
CA ASN A 150 14.78 -27.80 -33.62
C ASN A 150 16.30 -27.79 -33.47
N SER A 151 16.82 -28.30 -32.35
CA SER A 151 18.25 -28.61 -32.17
C SER A 151 18.67 -29.88 -32.92
N GLU A 152 18.00 -30.24 -34.01
CA GLU A 152 18.45 -31.29 -34.94
C GLU A 152 19.35 -30.66 -35.99
N SER A 153 20.62 -30.46 -35.61
CA SER A 153 21.82 -30.61 -36.46
C SER A 153 22.98 -29.84 -35.83
N SER A 154 23.62 -30.44 -34.83
CA SER A 154 24.97 -30.03 -34.45
C SER A 154 25.98 -30.26 -35.58
N ASP A 155 25.60 -31.01 -36.62
CA ASP A 155 26.43 -31.32 -37.79
C ASP A 155 26.49 -30.16 -38.80
N ASP A 156 25.56 -29.19 -38.75
CA ASP A 156 25.57 -28.00 -39.62
C ASP A 156 26.47 -26.87 -39.14
N VAL A 157 26.88 -26.86 -37.87
CA VAL A 157 27.78 -25.80 -37.39
C VAL A 157 29.18 -25.99 -37.97
N MET A 158 29.62 -27.24 -38.13
CA MET A 158 30.92 -27.57 -38.73
C MET A 158 30.96 -27.30 -40.23
N SER A 159 29.84 -27.51 -40.96
CA SER A 159 29.76 -27.18 -42.40
C SER A 159 29.80 -25.66 -42.62
N VAL A 160 29.04 -24.90 -41.83
CA VAL A 160 29.01 -23.43 -41.91
C VAL A 160 30.35 -22.78 -41.55
N LEU A 161 31.06 -23.30 -40.54
CA LEU A 161 32.39 -22.80 -40.19
C LEU A 161 33.42 -23.06 -41.30
N ASN A 162 33.32 -24.21 -41.98
CA ASN A 162 34.18 -24.56 -43.11
C ASN A 162 33.88 -23.71 -44.35
N ASP A 163 32.61 -23.39 -44.63
CA ASP A 163 32.19 -22.50 -45.73
C ASP A 163 32.66 -21.05 -45.54
N ILE A 164 32.86 -20.61 -44.29
CA ILE A 164 33.41 -19.28 -43.94
C ILE A 164 34.96 -19.31 -43.89
N GLY A 165 35.58 -20.46 -44.18
CA GLY A 165 37.04 -20.63 -44.25
C GLY A 165 37.72 -20.71 -42.87
N ILE A 166 36.97 -21.09 -41.83
CA ILE A 166 37.50 -21.28 -40.48
C ILE A 166 37.78 -22.78 -40.29
N GLU A 167 39.06 -23.16 -40.35
CA GLU A 167 39.49 -24.54 -40.07
C GLU A 167 39.45 -24.84 -38.56
N PRO A 168 38.87 -25.97 -38.14
CA PRO A 168 38.90 -26.38 -36.74
C PRO A 168 40.31 -26.80 -36.33
N ILE A 169 40.74 -26.35 -35.15
CA ILE A 169 42.01 -26.75 -34.56
C ILE A 169 41.82 -28.12 -33.91
N SER A 170 42.48 -29.16 -34.45
CA SER A 170 42.55 -30.47 -33.78
C SER A 170 43.44 -30.33 -32.55
N ILE A 171 42.89 -30.61 -31.37
CA ILE A 171 43.66 -30.70 -30.12
C ILE A 171 43.86 -32.19 -29.88
N ASP A 172 44.92 -32.74 -30.47
CA ASP A 172 45.38 -34.08 -30.15
C ASP A 172 46.27 -33.97 -28.89
N GLU A 173 46.03 -34.83 -27.90
CA GLU A 173 46.89 -34.98 -26.70
C GLU A 173 48.30 -35.49 -27.03
#